data_AF-A0ABD0R1P8-F1
#
_entry.id   AF-A0ABD0R1P8-F1
#
_cell.length_a   1.000
_cell.length_b   1.000
_cell.length_c   1.000
_cell.angle_alpha   90.00
_cell.angle_beta   90.00
_cell.angle_gamma   90.00
#
_symmetry.space_group_name_H-M   'P 1'
#
loop_
_entity.id
_entity.type
_entity.pdbx_description
1 polymer ?
#
loop_
_entity_poly.entity_id
_entity_poly.type
_entity_poly.pdbx_seq_one_letter_code
_entity_poly.pdbx_strand_id
1 'polypeptide(L)'
;MAQEKIQKSGLLRGHTINLLNFSTEDSSGSCSEIEAQIIAVDTKLYNTPDAFIGPGCTYSVASVGRFASHWKLPLITAGGPAYGFDKSEEFKTIVRTGPTTTKLGDFVSYLHAHFNWSTRALMIYHDLKQDDRPHYFLSEGIYMILREENITVDAFPYEDPQTFSYKDIITFIKDHGR
;
A
#
# COMPACT_ATOMS: atom_id res chain seq x y z
N MET A 1 -4.73 8.08 23.49
CA MET A 1 -4.71 9.46 22.93
C MET A 1 -5.96 9.82 22.11
N ALA A 2 -6.22 9.22 20.94
CA ALA A 2 -7.36 9.63 20.09
C ALA A 2 -8.74 9.38 20.74
N GLN A 3 -8.95 8.17 21.28
CA GLN A 3 -10.20 7.82 21.98
C GLN A 3 -10.48 8.72 23.18
N GLU A 4 -9.45 9.02 23.99
CA GLU A 4 -9.56 9.93 25.14
C GLU A 4 -9.95 11.35 24.70
N LYS A 5 -9.43 11.82 23.56
CA LYS A 5 -9.78 13.13 22.99
C LYS A 5 -11.24 13.16 22.53
N ILE A 6 -11.74 12.07 21.95
CA ILE A 6 -13.15 11.94 21.54
C ILE A 6 -14.07 11.93 22.76
N GLN A 7 -13.72 11.17 23.80
CA GLN A 7 -14.51 11.14 25.05
C GLN A 7 -14.61 12.52 25.71
N LYS A 8 -13.54 13.33 25.65
CA LYS A 8 -13.51 14.68 26.21
C LYS A 8 -14.18 15.74 25.33
N SER A 9 -14.35 15.52 24.03
CA SER A 9 -14.85 16.53 23.09
C SER A 9 -16.38 16.65 23.02
N GLY A 10 -17.11 15.69 23.60
CA GLY A 10 -18.57 15.64 23.51
C GLY A 10 -19.11 15.22 22.13
N LEU A 11 -18.22 14.70 21.26
CA LEU A 11 -18.58 14.03 20.01
C LEU A 11 -19.22 12.65 20.29
N LEU A 12 -19.98 12.13 19.33
CA LEU A 12 -20.66 10.82 19.43
C LEU A 12 -21.62 10.70 20.64
N ARG A 13 -22.43 11.74 20.89
CA ARG A 13 -23.41 11.72 21.99
C ARG A 13 -24.32 10.50 21.91
N GLY A 14 -24.48 9.81 23.04
CA GLY A 14 -25.26 8.57 23.13
C GLY A 14 -24.60 7.32 22.54
N HIS A 15 -23.33 7.42 22.10
CA HIS A 15 -22.58 6.31 21.53
C HIS A 15 -21.23 6.16 22.23
N THR A 16 -20.67 4.95 22.20
CA THR A 16 -19.36 4.62 22.77
C THR A 16 -18.51 3.89 21.74
N ILE A 17 -17.24 4.27 21.62
CA ILE A 17 -16.28 3.57 20.77
C ILE A 17 -15.77 2.34 21.54
N ASN A 18 -16.07 1.15 21.01
CA ASN A 18 -15.54 -0.12 21.48
C ASN A 18 -14.48 -0.60 20.48
N LEU A 19 -13.24 -0.75 20.94
CA LEU A 19 -12.14 -1.23 20.10
C LEU A 19 -11.93 -2.72 20.32
N LEU A 20 -11.99 -3.49 19.24
CA LEU A 20 -11.61 -4.89 19.21
C LEU A 20 -10.23 -4.99 18.57
N ASN A 21 -9.26 -5.50 19.33
CA ASN A 21 -7.88 -5.57 18.89
C ASN A 21 -7.55 -7.01 18.50
N PHE A 22 -7.13 -7.21 17.26
CA PHE A 22 -6.70 -8.49 16.72
C PHE A 22 -5.36 -8.31 16.01
N SER A 23 -4.46 -9.28 16.14
CA SER A 23 -3.18 -9.27 15.41
C SER A 23 -3.35 -9.95 14.07
N THR A 24 -2.89 -9.33 13.00
CA THR A 24 -2.85 -9.96 11.66
C THR A 24 -1.50 -10.61 11.36
N GLU A 25 -0.68 -10.84 12.39
CA GLU A 25 0.63 -11.45 12.24
C GLU A 25 0.54 -12.97 12.19
N ASP A 26 1.39 -13.61 11.39
CA ASP A 26 1.61 -15.05 11.45
C ASP A 26 2.53 -15.46 12.63
N SER A 27 2.87 -16.74 12.69
CA SER A 27 3.75 -17.30 13.71
C SER A 27 5.18 -16.75 13.69
N SER A 28 5.59 -16.07 12.61
CA SER A 28 6.88 -15.38 12.51
C SER A 28 6.84 -13.94 13.05
N GLY A 29 5.67 -13.42 13.40
CA GLY A 29 5.46 -12.01 13.77
C GLY A 29 5.41 -11.08 12.56
N SER A 30 5.32 -11.63 11.34
CA SER A 30 5.18 -10.84 10.11
C SER A 30 3.71 -10.68 9.77
N CYS A 31 3.34 -9.56 9.15
CA CYS A 31 1.97 -9.39 8.70
C CYS A 31 1.60 -10.46 7.67
N SER A 32 0.46 -11.10 7.89
CA SER A 32 -0.03 -12.20 7.09
C SER A 32 -1.32 -11.82 6.38
N GLU A 33 -1.34 -12.07 5.09
CA GLU A 33 -2.56 -11.92 4.29
C GLU A 33 -3.64 -12.91 4.75
N ILE A 34 -3.24 -14.14 5.09
CA ILE A 34 -4.14 -15.22 5.50
C ILE A 34 -4.79 -14.89 6.84
N GLU A 35 -3.99 -14.52 7.85
CA GLU A 35 -4.50 -14.18 9.17
C GLU A 35 -5.42 -12.97 9.12
N ALA A 36 -5.06 -11.95 8.34
CA ALA A 36 -5.91 -10.77 8.14
C ALA A 36 -7.29 -11.13 7.58
N GLN A 37 -7.36 -12.06 6.62
CA GLN A 37 -8.64 -12.52 6.06
C GLN A 37 -9.49 -13.26 7.08
N ILE A 38 -8.90 -14.24 7.78
CA ILE A 38 -9.60 -15.05 8.78
C ILE A 38 -10.19 -14.14 9.85
N ILE A 39 -9.37 -13.24 10.39
CA ILE A 39 -9.80 -12.31 11.44
C ILE A 39 -10.87 -11.35 10.96
N ALA A 40 -10.78 -10.83 9.73
CA ALA A 40 -11.81 -9.95 9.20
C ALA A 40 -13.16 -10.66 9.06
N VAL A 41 -13.17 -11.91 8.59
CA VAL A 41 -14.38 -12.74 8.47
C VAL A 41 -14.95 -13.08 9.85
N ASP A 42 -14.11 -13.56 10.77
CA ASP A 42 -14.55 -13.91 12.12
C ASP A 42 -15.09 -12.68 12.86
N THR A 43 -14.40 -11.55 12.79
CA THR A 43 -14.88 -10.29 13.39
C THR A 43 -16.23 -9.90 12.80
N LYS A 44 -16.40 -10.03 11.48
CA LYS A 44 -17.68 -9.70 10.84
C LYS A 44 -18.82 -10.61 11.31
N LEU A 45 -18.55 -11.90 11.46
CA LEU A 45 -19.53 -12.92 11.86
C LEU A 45 -19.91 -12.81 13.33
N TYR A 46 -18.93 -12.63 14.21
CA TYR A 46 -19.13 -12.77 15.66
C TYR A 46 -19.20 -11.45 16.43
N ASN A 47 -18.73 -10.35 15.86
CA ASN A 47 -18.66 -9.05 16.56
C ASN A 47 -19.39 -7.90 15.87
N THR A 48 -19.90 -8.09 14.64
CA THR A 48 -20.67 -7.09 13.89
C THR A 48 -20.05 -5.67 13.93
N PRO A 49 -18.81 -5.48 13.45
CA PRO A 49 -18.12 -4.20 13.53
C PRO A 49 -18.78 -3.14 12.63
N ASP A 50 -18.72 -1.88 13.07
CA ASP A 50 -19.17 -0.72 12.28
C ASP A 50 -18.09 -0.22 11.29
N ALA A 51 -16.82 -0.51 11.58
CA ALA A 51 -15.67 -0.09 10.77
C ALA A 51 -14.45 -0.99 11.05
N PHE A 52 -13.54 -1.05 10.08
CA PHE A 52 -12.21 -1.62 10.28
C PHE A 52 -11.16 -0.50 10.41
N ILE A 53 -10.20 -0.66 11.32
CA ILE A 53 -9.01 0.19 11.42
C ILE A 53 -7.79 -0.69 11.16
N GLY A 54 -7.08 -0.40 10.08
CA GLY A 54 -6.08 -1.31 9.50
C GLY A 54 -6.70 -2.37 8.58
N PRO A 55 -5.92 -3.36 8.11
CA PRO A 55 -4.50 -3.59 8.39
C PRO A 55 -3.55 -2.52 7.82
N GLY A 56 -2.25 -2.67 8.09
CA GLY A 56 -1.20 -1.77 7.57
C GLY A 56 -0.48 -2.29 6.32
N CYS A 57 -0.16 -3.59 6.27
CA CYS A 57 0.53 -4.20 5.15
C CYS A 57 -0.33 -4.25 3.89
N THR A 58 0.30 -4.08 2.74
CA THR A 58 -0.35 -3.96 1.43
C THR A 58 -1.19 -5.18 1.12
N TYR A 59 -0.63 -6.39 1.27
CA TYR A 59 -1.35 -7.61 0.97
C TYR A 59 -2.54 -7.83 1.91
N SER A 60 -2.34 -7.63 3.21
CA SER A 60 -3.43 -7.71 4.20
C SER A 60 -4.55 -6.68 3.93
N VAL A 61 -4.20 -5.44 3.58
CA VAL A 61 -5.19 -4.40 3.21
C VAL A 61 -5.97 -4.81 1.98
N ALA A 62 -5.31 -5.40 0.97
CA ALA A 62 -6.00 -5.83 -0.24
C ALA A 62 -7.06 -6.90 0.06
N SER A 63 -6.76 -7.83 0.96
CA SER A 63 -7.69 -8.93 1.22
C SER A 63 -8.83 -8.51 2.16
N VAL A 64 -8.54 -7.76 3.22
CA VAL A 64 -9.59 -7.21 4.11
C VAL A 64 -10.42 -6.13 3.39
N GLY A 65 -9.79 -5.32 2.54
CA GLY A 65 -10.41 -4.24 1.79
C GLY A 65 -11.51 -4.70 0.82
N ARG A 66 -11.31 -5.85 0.17
CA ARG A 66 -12.33 -6.50 -0.66
C ARG A 66 -13.56 -6.88 0.16
N PHE A 67 -13.34 -7.52 1.31
CA PHE A 67 -14.44 -7.90 2.21
C PHE A 67 -15.16 -6.67 2.77
N ALA A 68 -14.43 -5.66 3.23
CA ALA A 68 -14.99 -4.41 3.74
C ALA A 68 -15.86 -3.72 2.67
N SER A 69 -15.36 -3.64 1.43
CA SER A 69 -16.11 -3.06 0.31
C SER A 69 -17.35 -3.86 -0.05
N HIS A 70 -17.28 -5.20 -0.01
CA HIS A 70 -18.43 -6.08 -0.19
C HIS A 70 -19.49 -5.89 0.90
N TRP A 71 -19.09 -5.83 2.16
CA TRP A 71 -19.97 -5.60 3.30
C TRP A 71 -20.42 -4.15 3.48
N LYS A 72 -19.91 -3.23 2.63
CA LYS A 72 -20.17 -1.79 2.70
C LYS A 72 -19.75 -1.18 4.05
N LEU A 73 -18.68 -1.70 4.63
CA LEU A 73 -18.08 -1.17 5.86
C LEU A 73 -16.87 -0.30 5.51
N PRO A 74 -16.68 0.86 6.17
CA PRO A 74 -15.48 1.65 6.00
C PRO A 74 -14.26 0.90 6.55
N LEU A 75 -13.17 0.90 5.79
CA LEU A 75 -11.85 0.45 6.23
C LEU A 75 -10.92 1.67 6.27
N ILE A 76 -10.46 2.06 7.45
CA ILE A 76 -9.58 3.22 7.64
C ILE A 76 -8.18 2.71 7.92
N THR A 77 -7.19 3.10 7.12
CA THR A 77 -5.80 2.69 7.34
C THR A 77 -4.83 3.85 7.11
N ALA A 78 -3.67 3.78 7.78
CA ALA A 78 -2.53 4.64 7.52
C ALA A 78 -1.42 3.92 6.71
N GLY A 79 -1.63 2.65 6.39
CA GLY A 79 -0.76 1.84 5.52
C GLY A 79 -1.38 1.61 4.14
N GLY A 80 -1.12 0.44 3.56
CA GLY A 80 -1.60 0.05 2.22
C GLY A 80 -1.25 1.10 1.15
N PRO A 81 0.03 1.41 0.93
CA PRO A 81 0.41 2.55 0.10
C PRO A 81 0.25 2.29 -1.41
N ALA A 82 0.08 1.03 -1.84
CA ALA A 82 0.08 0.60 -3.23
C ALA A 82 -0.87 1.40 -4.14
N TYR A 83 -0.47 1.50 -5.41
CA TYR A 83 -1.20 2.25 -6.43
C TYR A 83 -2.56 1.61 -6.73
N GLY A 84 -2.65 0.28 -6.67
CA GLY A 84 -3.86 -0.48 -6.98
C GLY A 84 -5.11 -0.12 -6.16
N PHE A 85 -4.95 0.59 -5.02
CA PHE A 85 -6.07 1.05 -4.21
C PHE A 85 -6.75 2.33 -4.72
N ASP A 86 -6.12 3.13 -5.59
CA ASP A 86 -6.64 4.48 -5.94
C ASP A 86 -7.76 4.51 -6.98
N LYS A 87 -7.85 3.51 -7.85
CA LYS A 87 -8.75 3.54 -9.02
C LYS A 87 -9.57 2.26 -9.18
N SER A 88 -9.95 1.62 -8.07
CA SER A 88 -10.65 0.33 -8.11
C SER A 88 -11.98 0.36 -7.36
N GLU A 89 -13.06 0.00 -8.07
CA GLU A 89 -14.38 -0.29 -7.47
C GLU A 89 -14.31 -1.40 -6.41
N GLU A 90 -13.27 -2.24 -6.47
CA GLU A 90 -12.98 -3.30 -5.51
C GLU A 90 -12.70 -2.77 -4.10
N PHE A 91 -12.22 -1.53 -3.99
CA PHE A 91 -11.71 -0.93 -2.75
C PHE A 91 -12.47 0.34 -2.33
N LYS A 92 -13.70 0.52 -2.82
CA LYS A 92 -14.48 1.76 -2.69
C LYS A 92 -14.78 2.24 -1.28
N THR A 93 -14.65 1.39 -0.25
CA THR A 93 -14.85 1.80 1.15
C THR A 93 -13.55 1.97 1.93
N ILE A 94 -12.39 1.85 1.27
CA ILE A 94 -11.10 2.10 1.89
C ILE A 94 -10.84 3.61 1.97
N VAL A 95 -10.48 4.08 3.15
CA VAL A 95 -10.03 5.45 3.43
C VAL A 95 -8.58 5.38 3.90
N ARG A 96 -7.67 5.86 3.06
CA ARG A 96 -6.24 5.94 3.40
C ARG A 96 -5.91 7.32 3.97
N THR A 97 -5.35 7.32 5.17
CA THR A 97 -4.96 8.53 5.92
C THR A 97 -3.45 8.70 6.01
N GLY A 98 -2.68 7.75 5.46
CA GLY A 98 -1.23 7.79 5.36
C GLY A 98 -0.73 8.06 3.94
N PRO A 99 0.60 7.98 3.72
CA PRO A 99 1.20 8.16 2.40
C PRO A 99 0.73 7.11 1.39
N THR A 100 0.67 7.48 0.11
CA THR A 100 0.37 6.58 -1.01
C THR A 100 1.46 6.68 -2.07
N THR A 101 1.73 5.59 -2.79
CA THR A 101 2.78 5.57 -3.82
C THR A 101 2.38 6.37 -5.06
N THR A 102 1.08 6.55 -5.30
CA THR A 102 0.55 7.50 -6.29
C THR A 102 1.01 8.93 -6.00
N LYS A 103 1.00 9.38 -4.73
CA LYS A 103 1.51 10.70 -4.37
C LYS A 103 3.02 10.83 -4.56
N LEU A 104 3.77 9.74 -4.39
CA LEU A 104 5.18 9.70 -4.75
C LEU A 104 5.38 9.80 -6.27
N GLY A 105 4.55 9.12 -7.07
CA GLY A 105 4.53 9.27 -8.51
C GLY A 105 4.21 10.70 -8.97
N ASP A 106 3.20 11.35 -8.37
CA ASP A 106 2.87 12.77 -8.62
C ASP A 106 4.09 13.67 -8.37
N PHE A 107 4.83 13.43 -7.29
CA PHE A 107 6.04 14.17 -6.95
C PHE A 107 7.15 13.95 -7.99
N VAL A 108 7.38 12.71 -8.44
CA VAL A 108 8.38 12.43 -9.47
C VAL A 108 7.97 13.04 -10.82
N SER A 109 6.70 12.99 -11.19
CA SER A 109 6.17 13.68 -12.38
C SER A 109 6.45 15.19 -12.32
N TYR A 110 6.21 15.82 -11.17
CA TYR A 110 6.57 17.23 -10.96
C TYR A 110 8.07 17.50 -11.19
N LEU A 111 8.96 16.63 -10.69
CA LEU A 111 10.40 16.76 -10.93
C LEU A 111 10.76 16.63 -12.41
N HIS A 112 10.16 15.66 -13.11
CA HIS A 112 10.35 15.47 -14.54
C HIS A 112 9.95 16.72 -15.34
N ALA A 113 8.80 17.32 -15.01
CA ALA A 113 8.36 18.56 -15.62
C ALA A 113 9.28 19.74 -15.28
N HIS A 114 9.73 19.85 -14.02
CA HIS A 114 10.59 20.94 -13.57
C HIS A 114 11.97 20.94 -14.26
N PHE A 115 12.55 19.76 -14.47
CA PHE A 115 13.87 19.60 -15.09
C PHE A 115 13.82 19.26 -16.60
N ASN A 116 12.64 19.29 -17.22
CA ASN A 116 12.43 18.90 -18.62
C ASN A 116 12.94 17.49 -18.97
N TRP A 117 12.75 16.51 -18.07
CA TRP A 117 13.03 15.10 -18.33
C TRP A 117 11.82 14.42 -18.97
N SER A 118 11.71 14.53 -20.29
CA SER A 118 10.47 14.17 -21.01
C SER A 118 10.47 12.80 -21.70
N THR A 119 11.61 12.11 -21.75
CA THR A 119 11.77 10.94 -22.62
C THR A 119 11.77 9.62 -21.87
N ARG A 120 12.60 9.51 -20.83
CA ARG A 120 12.85 8.22 -20.18
C ARG A 120 13.13 8.35 -18.68
N ALA A 121 12.74 7.31 -17.95
CA ALA A 121 13.18 7.02 -16.59
C ALA A 121 13.62 5.56 -16.47
N LEU A 122 14.61 5.29 -15.62
CA LEU A 122 14.97 3.93 -15.21
C LEU A 122 14.61 3.74 -13.74
N MET A 123 14.02 2.60 -13.41
CA MET A 123 13.76 2.21 -12.03
C MET A 123 14.55 0.97 -11.67
N ILE A 124 15.22 1.02 -10.53
CA ILE A 124 15.99 -0.11 -10.00
C ILE A 124 15.60 -0.24 -8.54
N TYR A 125 15.11 -1.41 -8.16
CA TYR A 125 14.59 -1.61 -6.80
C TYR A 125 14.76 -3.06 -6.36
N HIS A 126 14.89 -3.23 -5.04
CA HIS A 126 14.99 -4.54 -4.42
C HIS A 126 13.62 -5.22 -4.32
N ASP A 127 13.49 -6.52 -4.58
CA ASP A 127 12.20 -7.21 -4.52
C ASP A 127 12.35 -8.66 -4.05
N LEU A 128 12.24 -8.88 -2.74
CA LEU A 128 12.38 -10.21 -2.12
C LEU A 128 11.23 -11.16 -2.43
N LYS A 129 10.05 -10.63 -2.77
CA LYS A 129 8.80 -11.38 -3.03
C LYS A 129 8.32 -12.30 -1.89
N GLN A 130 8.98 -12.25 -0.74
CA GLN A 130 8.68 -13.04 0.46
C GLN A 130 8.25 -12.13 1.63
N ASP A 131 8.31 -10.82 1.44
CA ASP A 131 7.88 -9.78 2.37
C ASP A 131 6.65 -9.02 1.82
N ASP A 132 6.25 -7.92 2.46
CA ASP A 132 5.19 -7.03 1.94
C ASP A 132 5.62 -6.19 0.71
N ARG A 133 6.79 -6.51 0.13
CA ARG A 133 7.40 -5.92 -1.07
C ARG A 133 7.35 -4.39 -1.11
N PRO A 134 7.82 -3.68 -0.05
CA PRO A 134 7.67 -2.24 0.06
C PRO A 134 8.32 -1.47 -1.09
N HIS A 135 9.49 -1.90 -1.55
CA HIS A 135 10.22 -1.24 -2.65
C HIS A 135 9.54 -1.46 -4.01
N TYR A 136 8.91 -2.62 -4.23
CA TYR A 136 8.10 -2.86 -5.42
C TYR A 136 6.94 -1.87 -5.46
N PHE A 137 6.14 -1.78 -4.38
CA PHE A 137 4.98 -0.88 -4.36
C PHE A 137 5.36 0.59 -4.44
N LEU A 138 6.47 1.00 -3.79
CA LEU A 138 7.03 2.35 -3.94
C LEU A 138 7.36 2.66 -5.40
N SER A 139 7.99 1.72 -6.09
CA SER A 139 8.37 1.87 -7.49
C SER A 139 7.16 1.80 -8.43
N GLU A 140 6.18 0.95 -8.16
CA GLU A 140 4.94 0.81 -8.92
C GLU A 140 4.21 2.16 -9.06
N GLY A 141 4.06 2.91 -7.96
CA GLY A 141 3.39 4.21 -8.01
C GLY A 141 4.08 5.21 -8.95
N ILE A 142 5.42 5.25 -8.93
CA ILE A 142 6.20 6.08 -9.85
C ILE A 142 6.05 5.59 -11.28
N TYR A 143 6.19 4.29 -11.50
CA TYR A 143 6.06 3.66 -12.82
C TYR A 143 4.74 4.02 -13.49
N MET A 144 3.63 3.83 -12.77
CA MET A 144 2.30 4.04 -13.32
C MET A 144 2.07 5.50 -13.70
N ILE A 145 2.45 6.45 -12.83
CA ILE A 145 2.28 7.88 -13.11
C ILE A 145 3.15 8.35 -14.28
N LEU A 146 4.43 7.98 -14.33
CA LEU A 146 5.29 8.40 -15.45
C LEU A 146 4.83 7.81 -16.79
N ARG A 147 4.27 6.60 -16.78
CA ARG A 147 3.67 5.98 -17.96
C ARG A 147 2.39 6.69 -18.40
N GLU A 148 1.55 7.16 -17.47
CA GLU A 148 0.39 8.02 -17.78
C GLU A 148 0.82 9.33 -18.47
N GLU A 149 2.01 9.85 -18.14
CA GLU A 149 2.64 11.05 -18.75
C GLU A 149 3.43 10.75 -20.04
N ASN A 150 3.30 9.54 -20.62
CA ASN A 150 3.99 9.10 -21.84
C ASN A 150 5.53 9.08 -21.75
N ILE A 151 6.09 8.98 -20.54
CA ILE A 151 7.53 8.77 -20.35
C ILE A 151 7.82 7.27 -20.54
N THR A 152 8.91 6.95 -21.25
CA THR A 152 9.37 5.57 -21.37
C THR A 152 10.00 5.16 -20.04
N VAL A 153 9.46 4.12 -19.39
CA VAL A 153 9.98 3.66 -18.10
C VAL A 153 10.41 2.20 -18.23
N ASP A 154 11.69 1.95 -18.00
CA ASP A 154 12.23 0.60 -17.87
C ASP A 154 12.51 0.31 -16.40
N ALA A 155 12.24 -0.92 -15.96
CA ALA A 155 12.37 -1.33 -14.57
C ALA A 155 13.25 -2.57 -14.44
N PHE A 156 14.08 -2.59 -13.40
CA PHE A 156 14.96 -3.70 -13.06
C PHE A 156 14.80 -4.05 -11.58
N PRO A 157 13.94 -5.04 -11.25
CA PRO A 157 13.90 -5.61 -9.90
C PRO A 157 15.14 -6.50 -9.67
N TYR A 158 15.77 -6.39 -8.51
CA TYR A 158 16.86 -7.28 -8.10
C TYR A 158 16.59 -7.91 -6.72
N GLU A 159 17.21 -9.06 -6.48
CA GLU A 159 17.18 -9.80 -5.21
C GLU A 159 18.57 -9.77 -4.55
N ASP A 160 18.74 -10.42 -3.40
CA ASP A 160 19.98 -10.40 -2.66
C ASP A 160 21.20 -10.93 -3.46
N PRO A 161 22.44 -10.49 -3.13
CA PRO A 161 23.64 -10.83 -3.92
C PRO A 161 23.96 -12.31 -4.06
N GLN A 162 23.32 -13.21 -3.28
CA GLN A 162 23.50 -14.65 -3.47
C GLN A 162 22.86 -15.15 -4.77
N THR A 163 21.87 -14.43 -5.31
CA THR A 163 21.18 -14.75 -6.55
C THR A 163 21.50 -13.76 -7.68
N PHE A 164 22.25 -12.69 -7.40
CA PHE A 164 22.33 -11.54 -8.29
C PHE A 164 23.71 -10.88 -8.41
N SER A 165 24.06 -10.40 -9.61
CA SER A 165 25.31 -9.69 -9.90
C SER A 165 25.06 -8.20 -10.20
N TYR A 166 25.70 -7.30 -9.43
CA TYR A 166 25.65 -5.85 -9.69
C TYR A 166 26.08 -5.44 -11.10
N LYS A 167 26.84 -6.29 -11.83
CA LYS A 167 27.19 -6.05 -13.24
C LYS A 167 25.95 -6.00 -14.13
N ASP A 168 24.91 -6.74 -13.79
CA ASP A 168 23.69 -6.81 -14.60
C ASP A 168 22.87 -5.51 -14.43
N ILE A 169 22.82 -4.93 -13.21
CA ILE A 169 22.26 -3.58 -12.98
C ILE A 169 23.02 -2.54 -13.80
N ILE A 170 24.36 -2.56 -13.76
CA ILE A 170 25.18 -1.58 -14.49
C ILE A 170 24.97 -1.72 -16.00
N THR A 171 24.87 -2.96 -16.50
CA THR A 171 24.62 -3.25 -17.92
C THR A 171 23.23 -2.75 -18.33
N PHE A 172 22.20 -3.04 -17.52
CA PHE A 172 20.86 -2.51 -17.72
C PHE A 172 20.84 -0.98 -17.80
N ILE A 173 21.51 -0.29 -16.86
CA ILE A 173 21.62 1.18 -16.87
C ILE A 173 22.29 1.68 -18.15
N LYS A 174 23.36 1.02 -18.62
CA LYS A 174 24.07 1.42 -19.84
C LYS A 174 23.20 1.25 -21.09
N ASP A 175 22.46 0.16 -21.17
CA ASP A 175 21.70 -0.21 -22.36
C ASP A 175 20.38 0.56 -22.46
N HIS A 176 19.79 0.96 -21.32
CA HIS A 176 18.48 1.60 -21.27
C HIS A 176 18.54 3.08 -20.85
N GLY A 177 19.65 3.57 -20.27
CA GLY A 177 19.70 4.90 -19.66
C GLY A 177 19.95 6.06 -20.63
N ARG A 178 20.02 5.81 -21.93
CA ARG A 178 20.30 6.80 -22.97
C ARG A 178 19.24 6.82 -24.07
#